data_AF-A0A8J4PVE8-F1
#
_entry.id   AF-A0A8J4PVE8-F1
#
_cell.length_a   1.000
_cell.length_b   1.000
_cell.length_c   1.000
_cell.angle_alpha   90.00
_cell.angle_beta   90.00
_cell.angle_gamma   90.00
#
_symmetry.space_group_name_H-M   'P 1'
#
loop_
_entity.id
_entity.type
_entity.pdbx_description
1 polymer ?
#
loop_
_entity_poly.entity_id
_entity_poly.type
_entity_poly.pdbx_seq_one_letter_code
_entity_poly.pdbx_strand_id
1 'polypeptide(L)'
;MKVIKNLLILLLVACVFVVQADQDGFNGGRTFVPRHFGGRQGARPKGGRSIAGGNSDSDYDRNHKGGVGGGSGKGKDKPKPKPSGGKSIGGGHGKGDSSSDSDKDHHHLPTKKPTKPTTKPTTKPTTKPTFPPTYPPTDAPTIAPTKTPAPTQTPTSASPTFPPNQSPTPEPNPVFGQIQYYYFYYAPIQCFAPPCPQYYVVSCNSLDKKKYPILSAFFPDGVNTTDFLNQPDNMLVLYGALNECDEFEGNYEIHIQRAYKGLPYVGAVKPGLELYAIGDNGIRCIKAPCPSISARKVNCHFSANVNDYTEPYSKGVPFFDKSWYNGRFFTQDALLAQGTVVNGVFNVAHSFVMVPDPYNDCNDCEVPVCGQNTTAVYTRDFNRCLHSDGCTQVGACALFIPTCAPGYKLVSFPSRPFGCSAWICDPLFVEDTF
;
A
#
# COMPACT_ATOMS: atom_id res chain seq x y z
N MET A 1 -15.68 66.20 11.49
CA MET A 1 -14.83 65.08 11.01
C MET A 1 -13.71 64.80 12.00
N LYS A 2 -13.97 64.05 13.09
CA LYS A 2 -12.95 63.48 14.01
C LYS A 2 -13.58 62.60 15.12
N VAL A 3 -14.53 61.71 14.79
CA VAL A 3 -15.10 60.77 15.81
C VAL A 3 -15.35 59.35 15.25
N ILE A 4 -15.05 59.04 13.99
CA ILE A 4 -15.32 57.70 13.39
C ILE A 4 -14.00 57.03 12.97
N LYS A 5 -13.05 56.87 13.91
CA LYS A 5 -11.85 56.03 13.69
C LYS A 5 -11.51 55.07 14.84
N ASN A 6 -12.19 55.16 15.99
CA ASN A 6 -11.89 54.30 17.14
C ASN A 6 -12.91 53.18 17.42
N LEU A 7 -13.93 53.01 16.56
CA LEU A 7 -14.90 51.92 16.71
C LEU A 7 -14.56 50.68 15.85
N LEU A 8 -13.48 50.72 15.05
CA LEU A 8 -13.08 49.61 14.18
C LEU A 8 -11.92 48.76 14.73
N ILE A 9 -11.32 49.17 15.86
CA ILE A 9 -10.19 48.46 16.49
C ILE A 9 -10.65 47.57 17.67
N LEU A 10 -11.86 47.79 18.20
CA LEU A 10 -12.40 46.95 19.29
C LEU A 10 -13.11 45.66 18.85
N LEU A 11 -13.25 45.42 17.54
CA LEU A 11 -13.89 44.19 17.00
C LEU A 11 -12.89 43.13 16.49
N LEU A 12 -11.58 43.35 16.64
CA LEU A 12 -10.53 42.43 16.18
C LEU A 12 -9.78 41.67 17.29
N VAL A 13 -10.19 41.78 18.56
CA VAL A 13 -9.50 41.13 19.71
C VAL A 13 -10.41 40.15 20.47
N ALA A 14 -11.41 39.56 19.81
CA ALA A 14 -12.32 38.58 20.44
C ALA A 14 -12.47 37.26 19.66
N CYS A 15 -11.48 36.89 18.84
CA CYS A 15 -11.37 35.55 18.24
C CYS A 15 -9.95 35.02 18.38
N VAL A 16 -9.47 34.89 19.61
CA VAL A 16 -8.38 33.96 19.95
C VAL A 16 -9.05 32.79 20.66
N PHE A 17 -9.49 31.81 19.87
CA PHE A 17 -9.87 30.51 20.42
C PHE A 17 -8.61 29.86 20.98
N VAL A 18 -8.64 29.62 22.28
CA VAL A 18 -7.76 28.66 22.96
C VAL A 18 -8.06 27.29 22.37
N VAL A 19 -7.18 26.80 21.48
CA VAL A 19 -7.15 25.38 21.13
C VAL A 19 -6.24 24.72 22.15
N GLN A 20 -6.87 24.20 23.21
CA GLN A 20 -6.22 23.31 24.14
C GLN A 20 -6.24 21.91 23.50
N ALA A 21 -5.04 21.41 23.18
CA ALA A 21 -4.86 20.06 22.65
C ALA A 21 -4.99 19.07 23.82
N ASP A 22 -6.13 18.40 23.96
CA ASP A 22 -6.23 17.17 24.73
C ASP A 22 -5.81 16.00 23.85
N GLN A 23 -4.61 15.50 24.12
CA GLN A 23 -4.22 14.15 23.76
C GLN A 23 -4.67 13.23 24.90
N ASP A 24 -5.85 12.62 24.77
CA ASP A 24 -6.17 11.44 25.56
C ASP A 24 -6.79 10.35 24.68
N GLY A 25 -6.10 9.20 24.68
CA GLY A 25 -6.40 8.05 23.85
C GLY A 25 -7.73 7.41 24.25
N PHE A 26 -8.58 7.18 23.24
CA PHE A 26 -9.78 6.37 23.38
C PHE A 26 -9.69 5.16 22.43
N ASN A 27 -9.23 4.04 22.99
CA ASN A 27 -9.35 2.72 22.40
C ASN A 27 -10.75 2.19 22.69
N GLY A 28 -11.65 2.24 21.71
CA GLY A 28 -13.01 1.72 21.82
C GLY A 28 -13.50 1.15 20.50
N GLY A 29 -13.07 -0.07 20.18
CA GLY A 29 -13.57 -0.80 19.01
C GLY A 29 -15.08 -1.05 19.13
N ARG A 30 -15.85 -0.51 18.17
CA ARG A 30 -17.23 -0.90 17.92
C ARG A 30 -17.37 -1.31 16.46
N THR A 31 -17.72 -2.57 16.26
CA THR A 31 -18.12 -3.16 14.99
C THR A 31 -19.44 -2.53 14.52
N PHE A 32 -19.47 -2.00 13.30
CA PHE A 32 -20.66 -1.43 12.68
C PHE A 32 -21.12 -2.30 11.51
N VAL A 33 -22.43 -2.56 11.46
CA VAL A 33 -23.10 -3.28 10.37
C VAL A 33 -23.75 -2.24 9.45
N PRO A 34 -23.49 -2.21 8.14
CA PRO A 34 -24.16 -1.29 7.24
C PRO A 34 -25.64 -1.68 7.10
N ARG A 35 -26.55 -0.72 7.34
CA ARG A 35 -27.97 -0.87 7.01
C ARG A 35 -28.18 -0.56 5.53
N HIS A 36 -28.65 -1.54 4.78
CA HIS A 36 -29.26 -1.32 3.46
C HIS A 36 -30.51 -0.43 3.62
N PHE A 37 -30.51 0.73 2.97
CA PHE A 37 -31.73 1.54 2.78
C PHE A 37 -32.43 1.12 1.49
N GLY A 38 -33.63 0.56 1.64
CA GLY A 38 -34.54 0.28 0.53
C GLY A 38 -35.13 1.57 -0.04
N GLY A 39 -35.10 1.69 -1.37
CA GLY A 39 -35.56 2.86 -2.10
C GLY A 39 -37.07 3.08 -2.00
N ARG A 40 -37.46 4.34 -1.76
CA ARG A 40 -38.80 4.86 -2.06
C ARG A 40 -38.71 5.73 -3.31
N GLN A 41 -39.35 5.28 -4.39
CA GLN A 41 -39.55 6.06 -5.59
C GLN A 41 -40.56 7.20 -5.30
N GLY A 42 -40.10 8.44 -5.44
CA GLY A 42 -40.92 9.65 -5.34
C GLY A 42 -40.88 10.42 -6.66
N ALA A 43 -42.06 10.89 -7.09
CA ALA A 43 -42.36 11.40 -8.42
C ALA A 43 -41.65 12.72 -8.80
N ARG A 44 -41.25 12.82 -10.08
CA ARG A 44 -40.74 14.03 -10.75
C ARG A 44 -41.85 15.05 -11.03
N PRO A 45 -41.62 16.37 -10.83
CA PRO A 45 -42.31 17.41 -11.57
C PRO A 45 -41.54 17.80 -12.84
N LYS A 46 -42.31 18.01 -13.91
CA LYS A 46 -41.86 18.50 -15.22
C LYS A 46 -41.66 20.02 -15.20
N GLY A 47 -40.65 20.48 -15.95
CA GLY A 47 -40.71 21.77 -16.66
C GLY A 47 -39.56 22.74 -16.38
N GLY A 48 -38.82 23.11 -17.43
CA GLY A 48 -37.87 24.22 -17.36
C GLY A 48 -36.93 24.36 -18.56
N ARG A 49 -37.51 24.74 -19.71
CA ARG A 49 -36.98 25.59 -20.80
C ARG A 49 -35.44 25.75 -20.99
N SER A 50 -34.96 25.28 -22.14
CA SER A 50 -33.69 25.65 -22.78
C SER A 50 -33.55 27.15 -23.07
N ILE A 51 -32.36 27.69 -22.84
CA ILE A 51 -31.84 28.88 -23.51
C ILE A 51 -30.52 28.49 -24.18
N ALA A 52 -30.47 28.72 -25.48
CA ALA A 52 -29.31 28.56 -26.34
C ALA A 52 -28.30 29.71 -26.15
N GLY A 53 -27.03 29.44 -26.41
CA GLY A 53 -26.09 30.49 -26.82
C GLY A 53 -24.63 30.23 -26.43
N GLY A 54 -23.76 30.23 -27.44
CA GLY A 54 -22.37 30.65 -27.26
C GLY A 54 -21.30 29.67 -27.73
N ASN A 55 -21.10 29.58 -29.05
CA ASN A 55 -19.82 29.20 -29.63
C ASN A 55 -18.72 30.16 -29.15
N SER A 56 -17.57 29.62 -28.76
CA SER A 56 -16.30 30.32 -28.90
C SER A 56 -15.21 29.31 -29.19
N ASP A 57 -14.88 29.22 -30.47
CA ASP A 57 -13.63 28.71 -31.01
C ASP A 57 -12.45 29.41 -30.34
N SER A 58 -11.42 28.65 -30.00
CA SER A 58 -10.06 29.20 -29.95
C SER A 58 -9.08 28.09 -30.33
N ASP A 59 -8.76 28.08 -31.61
CA ASP A 59 -7.56 27.51 -32.20
C ASP A 59 -6.31 27.85 -31.37
N TYR A 60 -5.53 26.84 -31.02
CA TYR A 60 -4.12 27.03 -30.70
C TYR A 60 -3.27 25.96 -31.41
N ASP A 61 -3.25 26.08 -32.73
CA ASP A 61 -2.21 25.49 -33.58
C ASP A 61 -1.01 26.45 -33.63
N ARG A 62 0.14 26.04 -33.10
CA ARG A 62 1.43 26.62 -33.50
C ARG A 62 2.58 25.62 -33.43
N ASN A 63 2.76 24.94 -34.55
CA ASN A 63 4.02 24.74 -35.28
C ASN A 63 5.34 25.00 -34.51
N HIS A 64 6.13 23.93 -34.32
CA HIS A 64 7.59 24.00 -34.41
C HIS A 64 8.14 22.86 -35.29
N LYS A 65 8.35 23.18 -36.58
CA LYS A 65 9.26 22.49 -37.49
C LYS A 65 10.61 23.22 -37.50
N GLY A 66 11.69 22.45 -37.62
CA GLY A 66 12.87 22.83 -38.40
C GLY A 66 14.12 23.16 -37.60
N GLY A 67 15.14 22.32 -37.75
CA GLY A 67 16.49 22.56 -37.23
C GLY A 67 17.49 21.46 -37.59
N VAL A 68 17.60 21.13 -38.87
CA VAL A 68 18.70 20.31 -39.42
C VAL A 68 19.93 21.20 -39.52
N GLY A 69 21.03 20.82 -38.87
CA GLY A 69 22.32 21.51 -38.96
C GLY A 69 23.46 20.51 -38.86
N GLY A 70 23.98 20.10 -40.03
CA GLY A 70 25.19 19.31 -40.14
C GLY A 70 26.44 20.16 -39.89
N GLY A 71 27.45 19.54 -39.28
CA GLY A 71 28.75 20.15 -39.04
C GLY A 71 29.84 19.08 -38.98
N SER A 72 30.42 18.77 -40.14
CA SER A 72 31.64 17.98 -40.29
C SER A 72 32.84 18.69 -39.65
N GLY A 73 33.59 18.01 -38.80
CA GLY A 73 34.87 18.47 -38.27
C GLY A 73 35.85 17.32 -38.08
N LYS A 74 36.68 17.08 -39.10
CA LYS A 74 37.85 16.17 -39.08
C LYS A 74 38.92 16.71 -38.12
N GLY A 75 39.62 15.84 -37.38
CA GLY A 75 40.80 16.30 -36.64
C GLY A 75 41.56 15.28 -35.77
N LYS A 76 42.35 14.43 -36.42
CA LYS A 76 43.73 14.01 -36.04
C LYS A 76 43.97 13.17 -34.77
N ASP A 77 44.26 11.90 -35.05
CA ASP A 77 45.33 11.01 -34.58
C ASP A 77 46.30 11.40 -33.43
N LYS A 78 46.60 10.34 -32.66
CA LYS A 78 47.83 9.94 -31.92
C LYS A 78 47.80 10.09 -30.38
N PRO A 79 48.64 9.32 -29.63
CA PRO A 79 48.74 7.86 -29.61
C PRO A 79 48.69 7.28 -28.17
N LYS A 80 48.40 5.97 -28.07
CA LYS A 80 48.48 5.15 -26.83
C LYS A 80 49.90 5.14 -26.21
N PRO A 81 50.01 5.09 -24.87
CA PRO A 81 51.11 4.42 -24.19
C PRO A 81 50.72 3.02 -23.71
N LYS A 82 51.68 2.10 -23.85
CA LYS A 82 51.67 0.69 -23.42
C LYS A 82 51.68 0.52 -21.88
N PRO A 83 51.33 -0.68 -21.38
CA PRO A 83 51.35 -1.00 -19.96
C PRO A 83 52.76 -1.35 -19.47
N SER A 84 53.18 -0.77 -18.35
CA SER A 84 54.37 -1.19 -17.59
C SER A 84 53.94 -2.08 -16.44
N GLY A 85 54.41 -3.32 -16.45
CA GLY A 85 54.32 -4.21 -15.30
C GLY A 85 55.20 -3.73 -14.14
N GLY A 86 54.77 -4.05 -12.92
CA GLY A 86 55.50 -3.82 -11.68
C GLY A 86 55.16 -4.94 -10.70
N LYS A 87 56.15 -5.80 -10.50
CA LYS A 87 56.18 -6.97 -9.64
C LYS A 87 56.58 -6.55 -8.21
N SER A 88 56.24 -7.41 -7.24
CA SER A 88 56.92 -7.64 -5.96
C SER A 88 56.40 -7.03 -4.64
N ILE A 89 56.05 -7.97 -3.75
CA ILE A 89 56.61 -8.24 -2.40
C ILE A 89 56.49 -7.15 -1.33
N GLY A 90 55.94 -7.52 -0.17
CA GLY A 90 56.38 -6.96 1.11
C GLY A 90 55.33 -7.00 2.21
N GLY A 91 55.45 -7.95 3.14
CA GLY A 91 54.73 -7.95 4.40
C GLY A 91 55.38 -7.04 5.46
N GLY A 92 54.63 -6.79 6.53
CA GLY A 92 55.03 -6.15 7.79
C GLY A 92 53.73 -5.82 8.54
N HIS A 93 53.29 -6.52 9.58
CA HIS A 93 53.85 -6.65 10.94
C HIS A 93 54.40 -5.33 11.53
N GLY A 94 53.52 -4.63 12.25
CA GLY A 94 53.81 -3.77 13.41
C GLY A 94 52.53 -3.76 14.25
N LYS A 95 52.46 -4.35 15.45
CA LYS A 95 52.95 -3.80 16.74
C LYS A 95 52.71 -2.29 16.78
N GLY A 96 51.78 -1.77 17.57
CA GLY A 96 51.68 -1.98 19.02
C GLY A 96 52.10 -0.66 19.67
N ASP A 97 51.46 -0.34 20.79
CA ASP A 97 51.65 0.83 21.65
C ASP A 97 50.87 2.08 21.20
N SER A 98 50.26 2.90 22.06
CA SER A 98 49.94 2.88 23.49
C SER A 98 49.24 4.21 23.75
N SER A 99 48.36 4.26 24.76
CA SER A 99 48.13 5.43 25.62
C SER A 99 47.54 6.71 24.99
N SER A 100 46.31 7.07 25.36
CA SER A 100 46.09 8.18 26.32
C SER A 100 44.60 8.42 26.57
N ASP A 101 44.22 8.20 27.83
CA ASP A 101 43.39 9.06 28.67
C ASP A 101 42.35 9.96 28.01
N SER A 102 41.08 9.68 28.31
CA SER A 102 40.07 10.71 28.56
C SER A 102 38.95 10.11 29.39
N ASP A 103 39.13 10.20 30.70
CA ASP A 103 38.08 10.17 31.72
C ASP A 103 36.92 11.10 31.30
N LYS A 104 35.73 10.52 31.16
CA LYS A 104 34.48 11.27 31.33
C LYS A 104 33.49 10.44 32.13
N ASP A 105 33.32 10.88 33.37
CA ASP A 105 32.31 10.50 34.33
C ASP A 105 30.91 10.45 33.71
N HIS A 106 30.36 9.23 33.63
CA HIS A 106 28.93 9.04 33.47
C HIS A 106 28.32 8.68 34.82
N HIS A 107 27.67 9.67 35.43
CA HIS A 107 26.79 9.50 36.57
C HIS A 107 25.71 8.45 36.27
N HIS A 108 25.84 7.28 36.91
CA HIS A 108 24.80 6.27 36.97
C HIS A 108 23.63 6.75 37.84
N LEU A 109 22.47 6.98 37.21
CA LEU A 109 21.20 7.12 37.92
C LEU A 109 20.71 5.73 38.38
N PRO A 110 20.15 5.62 39.60
CA PRO A 110 19.74 4.34 40.17
C PRO A 110 18.47 3.81 39.49
N THR A 111 18.57 2.59 38.93
CA THR A 111 17.46 1.82 38.38
C THR A 111 16.51 1.36 39.49
N LYS A 112 15.22 1.68 39.33
CA LYS A 112 14.15 1.22 40.21
C LYS A 112 14.05 -0.31 40.19
N LYS A 113 13.93 -0.88 41.40
CA LYS A 113 13.84 -2.30 41.72
C LYS A 113 12.65 -2.98 40.99
N PRO A 114 12.83 -4.15 40.35
CA PRO A 114 11.74 -4.85 39.66
C PRO A 114 10.66 -5.33 40.63
N THR A 115 9.40 -5.05 40.30
CA THR A 115 8.22 -5.52 41.03
C THR A 115 7.98 -7.01 40.75
N LYS A 116 7.65 -7.75 41.82
CA LYS A 116 7.47 -9.21 41.87
C LYS A 116 6.34 -9.68 40.93
N PRO A 117 6.52 -10.74 40.12
CA PRO A 117 5.45 -11.30 39.28
C PRO A 117 4.36 -11.95 40.15
N THR A 118 3.10 -11.56 39.92
CA THR A 118 1.94 -12.16 40.59
C THR A 118 1.59 -13.49 39.94
N THR A 119 1.58 -14.55 40.73
CA THR A 119 1.24 -15.92 40.34
C THR A 119 -0.24 -16.22 40.56
N LYS A 120 -0.99 -16.54 39.48
CA LYS A 120 -1.96 -17.66 39.48
C LYS A 120 -2.51 -17.95 38.07
N PRO A 121 -2.09 -19.06 37.43
CA PRO A 121 -2.79 -19.59 36.26
C PRO A 121 -4.10 -20.25 36.71
N THR A 122 -5.21 -19.86 36.09
CA THR A 122 -6.53 -20.48 36.31
C THR A 122 -6.57 -21.84 35.64
N THR A 123 -6.64 -22.90 36.44
CA THR A 123 -6.80 -24.28 35.99
C THR A 123 -8.28 -24.64 35.86
N LYS A 124 -8.81 -24.65 34.63
CA LYS A 124 -9.94 -25.54 34.31
C LYS A 124 -9.98 -25.89 32.82
N PRO A 125 -9.56 -27.10 32.42
CA PRO A 125 -9.75 -27.59 31.06
C PRO A 125 -11.24 -27.86 30.81
N THR A 126 -11.78 -27.29 29.74
CA THR A 126 -13.15 -27.53 29.28
C THR A 126 -13.30 -28.95 28.75
N THR A 127 -14.44 -29.55 29.06
CA THR A 127 -14.78 -30.96 28.85
C THR A 127 -14.84 -31.37 27.37
N LYS A 128 -14.39 -32.61 27.15
CA LYS A 128 -14.41 -33.47 25.95
C LYS A 128 -15.63 -33.27 25.01
N PRO A 129 -15.44 -33.15 23.68
CA PRO A 129 -16.54 -33.16 22.71
C PRO A 129 -17.27 -34.52 22.74
N THR A 130 -18.60 -34.49 22.85
CA THR A 130 -19.46 -35.66 23.14
C THR A 130 -20.32 -36.10 21.95
N PHE A 131 -19.89 -35.86 20.70
CA PHE A 131 -20.67 -36.34 19.54
C PHE A 131 -19.81 -37.14 18.55
N PRO A 132 -20.15 -38.43 18.31
CA PRO A 132 -19.58 -39.19 17.21
C PRO A 132 -20.15 -38.69 15.86
N PRO A 133 -19.34 -38.61 14.79
CA PRO A 133 -19.81 -38.25 13.46
C PRO A 133 -20.86 -39.26 12.97
N THR A 134 -22.02 -38.76 12.57
CA THR A 134 -23.24 -39.54 12.32
C THR A 134 -23.45 -39.90 10.84
N TYR A 135 -22.44 -39.76 9.97
CA TYR A 135 -22.60 -40.07 8.55
C TYR A 135 -21.63 -41.15 8.09
N PRO A 136 -22.11 -42.27 7.52
CA PRO A 136 -21.27 -43.25 6.85
C PRO A 136 -20.62 -42.63 5.60
N PRO A 137 -19.44 -43.11 5.19
CA PRO A 137 -18.77 -42.62 3.99
C PRO A 137 -19.61 -42.91 2.74
N THR A 138 -19.82 -41.88 1.92
CA THR A 138 -20.48 -41.96 0.62
C THR A 138 -19.70 -42.90 -0.30
N ASP A 139 -20.42 -43.80 -0.97
CA ASP A 139 -19.88 -44.80 -1.90
C ASP A 139 -18.97 -44.20 -2.98
N ALA A 140 -17.93 -44.96 -3.32
CA ALA A 140 -16.89 -44.59 -4.27
C ALA A 140 -17.45 -44.22 -5.67
N PRO A 141 -16.89 -43.19 -6.34
CA PRO A 141 -17.34 -42.80 -7.67
C PRO A 141 -16.93 -43.86 -8.71
N THR A 142 -17.92 -44.59 -9.22
CA THR A 142 -17.77 -45.49 -10.36
C THR A 142 -18.04 -44.70 -11.64
N ILE A 143 -17.05 -43.96 -12.14
CA ILE A 143 -17.09 -43.44 -13.50
C ILE A 143 -15.92 -44.05 -14.27
N ALA A 144 -16.26 -44.93 -15.22
CA ALA A 144 -15.31 -45.55 -16.13
C ALA A 144 -14.68 -44.51 -17.08
N PRO A 145 -13.42 -44.68 -17.51
CA PRO A 145 -12.74 -43.72 -18.37
C PRO A 145 -13.42 -43.60 -19.74
N THR A 146 -13.86 -42.40 -20.09
CA THR A 146 -14.37 -42.08 -21.44
C THR A 146 -13.22 -42.21 -22.44
N LYS A 147 -13.50 -42.94 -23.54
CA LYS A 147 -12.57 -43.24 -24.62
C LYS A 147 -11.95 -41.97 -25.23
N THR A 148 -10.66 -42.12 -25.56
CA THR A 148 -9.81 -41.23 -26.33
C THR A 148 -10.54 -40.55 -27.49
N PRO A 149 -10.55 -39.20 -27.57
CA PRO A 149 -11.11 -38.50 -28.72
C PRO A 149 -10.25 -38.75 -29.97
N ALA A 150 -10.91 -39.07 -31.07
CA ALA A 150 -10.30 -39.23 -32.38
C ALA A 150 -9.78 -37.86 -32.91
N PRO A 151 -8.69 -37.84 -33.71
CA PRO A 151 -8.16 -36.62 -34.29
C PRO A 151 -9.18 -36.00 -35.24
N THR A 152 -9.68 -34.83 -34.88
CA THR A 152 -10.62 -34.06 -35.72
C THR A 152 -9.85 -33.37 -36.84
N GLN A 153 -10.35 -33.55 -38.06
CA GLN A 153 -9.77 -33.10 -39.30
C GLN A 153 -9.84 -31.57 -39.46
N THR A 154 -8.81 -31.05 -40.14
CA THR A 154 -8.67 -29.81 -40.94
C THR A 154 -9.70 -28.68 -40.79
N PRO A 155 -9.22 -27.42 -40.61
CA PRO A 155 -10.08 -26.25 -40.49
C PRO A 155 -10.74 -25.92 -41.84
N THR A 156 -12.08 -25.97 -41.87
CA THR A 156 -12.87 -25.40 -42.97
C THR A 156 -12.97 -23.89 -42.78
N SER A 157 -12.39 -23.15 -43.72
CA SER A 157 -12.52 -21.70 -43.84
C SER A 157 -13.94 -21.36 -44.27
N ALA A 158 -14.82 -21.07 -43.31
CA ALA A 158 -16.12 -20.48 -43.56
C ALA A 158 -16.08 -19.01 -43.13
N SER A 159 -16.17 -18.11 -44.12
CA SER A 159 -16.29 -16.67 -43.94
C SER A 159 -17.64 -16.32 -43.28
N PRO A 160 -17.67 -15.68 -42.10
CA PRO A 160 -18.92 -15.25 -41.50
C PRO A 160 -19.38 -13.94 -42.14
N THR A 161 -20.48 -14.00 -42.90
CA THR A 161 -21.21 -12.83 -43.39
C THR A 161 -22.38 -12.56 -42.45
N PHE A 162 -22.20 -11.65 -41.47
CA PHE A 162 -23.29 -10.93 -40.82
C PHE A 162 -22.79 -9.54 -40.37
N PRO A 163 -23.48 -8.44 -40.72
CA PRO A 163 -23.20 -7.13 -40.13
C PRO A 163 -24.06 -6.92 -38.86
N PRO A 164 -23.48 -6.76 -37.66
CA PRO A 164 -24.21 -6.20 -36.53
C PRO A 164 -24.01 -4.68 -36.56
N ASN A 165 -24.90 -3.97 -37.27
CA ASN A 165 -25.01 -2.51 -37.14
C ASN A 165 -26.00 -2.17 -36.02
N GLN A 166 -25.54 -2.30 -34.77
CA GLN A 166 -26.06 -1.52 -33.67
C GLN A 166 -24.85 -0.87 -33.01
N SER A 167 -24.57 0.37 -33.41
CA SER A 167 -23.66 1.24 -32.68
C SER A 167 -24.20 1.33 -31.25
N PRO A 168 -23.45 0.89 -30.22
CA PRO A 168 -23.90 1.01 -28.85
C PRO A 168 -24.23 2.48 -28.61
N THR A 169 -25.47 2.75 -28.20
CA THR A 169 -25.85 4.09 -27.74
C THR A 169 -24.87 4.44 -26.65
N PRO A 170 -24.03 5.48 -26.79
CA PRO A 170 -23.05 5.83 -25.79
C PRO A 170 -23.85 6.10 -24.51
N GLU A 171 -23.72 5.20 -23.55
CA GLU A 171 -24.21 5.42 -22.21
C GLU A 171 -23.60 6.76 -21.77
N PRO A 172 -24.41 7.73 -21.32
CA PRO A 172 -23.91 9.04 -20.97
C PRO A 172 -22.84 8.84 -19.89
N ASN A 173 -21.57 9.00 -20.27
CA ASN A 173 -20.47 8.97 -19.32
C ASN A 173 -20.80 10.00 -18.25
N PRO A 174 -21.06 9.58 -16.99
CA PRO A 174 -21.20 10.52 -15.90
C PRO A 174 -19.94 11.39 -15.94
N VAL A 175 -20.10 12.71 -15.80
CA VAL A 175 -18.96 13.62 -15.67
C VAL A 175 -18.37 13.36 -14.29
N PHE A 176 -17.61 12.29 -14.18
CA PHE A 176 -16.92 11.93 -12.95
C PHE A 176 -15.90 13.01 -12.65
N GLY A 177 -15.80 13.38 -11.36
CA GLY A 177 -14.72 14.26 -10.91
C GLY A 177 -13.34 13.69 -11.30
N GLN A 178 -12.34 14.56 -11.31
CA GLN A 178 -10.98 14.14 -11.61
C GLN A 178 -10.52 13.05 -10.64
N ILE A 179 -10.00 11.93 -11.18
CA ILE A 179 -9.48 10.83 -10.38
C ILE A 179 -8.16 11.26 -9.74
N GLN A 180 -8.08 11.20 -8.41
CA GLN A 180 -6.92 11.66 -7.64
C GLN A 180 -6.71 10.78 -6.39
N TYR A 181 -5.57 11.00 -5.72
CA TYR A 181 -5.27 10.41 -4.42
C TYR A 181 -5.78 11.30 -3.28
N TYR A 182 -6.35 10.69 -2.26
CA TYR A 182 -6.94 11.36 -1.12
C TYR A 182 -6.51 10.70 0.19
N TYR A 183 -6.15 11.51 1.18
CA TYR A 183 -6.12 11.04 2.57
C TYR A 183 -7.56 10.96 3.09
N PHE A 184 -7.90 9.86 3.74
CA PHE A 184 -9.24 9.60 4.25
C PHE A 184 -9.24 9.63 5.78
N TYR A 185 -10.16 10.40 6.37
CA TYR A 185 -10.20 10.67 7.80
C TYR A 185 -11.58 10.38 8.36
N TYR A 186 -11.60 9.83 9.58
CA TYR A 186 -12.80 9.79 10.39
C TYR A 186 -12.99 11.13 11.10
N ALA A 187 -14.24 11.59 11.16
CA ALA A 187 -14.64 12.74 11.94
C ALA A 187 -15.80 12.32 12.85
N PRO A 188 -15.62 12.34 14.19
CA PRO A 188 -16.66 11.96 15.14
C PRO A 188 -17.74 13.05 15.26
N ILE A 189 -18.37 13.41 14.14
CA ILE A 189 -19.41 14.43 14.08
C ILE A 189 -20.72 13.84 14.61
N GLN A 190 -21.33 14.53 15.57
CA GLN A 190 -22.69 14.28 16.02
C GLN A 190 -23.59 15.37 15.43
N CYS A 191 -24.48 15.00 14.52
CA CYS A 191 -25.42 15.95 13.90
C CYS A 191 -26.82 15.79 14.48
N PHE A 192 -27.52 16.91 14.62
CA PHE A 192 -28.93 16.93 15.03
C PHE A 192 -29.89 16.64 13.86
N ALA A 193 -29.45 16.87 12.62
CA ALA A 193 -30.21 16.63 11.40
C ALA A 193 -29.29 16.05 10.31
N PRO A 194 -29.82 15.22 9.40
CA PRO A 194 -29.07 14.73 8.25
C PRO A 194 -28.84 15.83 7.19
N PRO A 195 -27.80 15.69 6.34
CA PRO A 195 -26.86 14.58 6.31
C PRO A 195 -25.74 14.76 7.36
N CYS A 196 -25.20 13.65 7.87
CA CYS A 196 -24.14 13.66 8.89
C CYS A 196 -22.90 12.92 8.40
N PRO A 197 -22.03 13.56 7.59
CA PRO A 197 -20.81 12.93 7.09
C PRO A 197 -19.90 12.58 8.28
N GLN A 198 -19.62 11.29 8.47
CA GLN A 198 -18.69 10.80 9.49
C GLN A 198 -17.25 10.76 8.98
N TYR A 199 -17.04 11.09 7.72
CA TYR A 199 -15.75 11.03 7.06
C TYR A 199 -15.53 12.26 6.22
N TYR A 200 -14.26 12.60 6.01
CA TYR A 200 -13.88 13.56 4.99
C TYR A 200 -12.59 13.12 4.30
N VAL A 201 -12.38 13.64 3.10
CA VAL A 201 -11.11 13.47 2.39
C VAL A 201 -10.36 14.78 2.22
N VAL A 202 -9.05 14.68 2.07
CA VAL A 202 -8.17 15.79 1.69
C VAL A 202 -7.29 15.32 0.54
N SER A 203 -7.23 16.09 -0.55
CA SER A 203 -6.37 15.74 -1.70
C SER A 203 -4.91 15.65 -1.25
N CYS A 204 -4.27 14.52 -1.59
CA CYS A 204 -2.86 14.29 -1.28
C CYS A 204 -1.98 15.35 -1.95
N ASN A 205 -0.95 15.81 -1.24
CA ASN A 205 0.00 16.84 -1.70
C ASN A 205 -0.61 18.20 -2.09
N SER A 206 -1.92 18.44 -1.89
CA SER A 206 -2.51 19.76 -2.11
C SER A 206 -2.07 20.76 -1.05
N LEU A 207 -1.89 22.02 -1.46
CA LEU A 207 -1.58 23.15 -0.57
C LEU A 207 -2.82 23.69 0.16
N ASP A 208 -4.00 23.61 -0.46
CA ASP A 208 -5.24 24.17 0.09
C ASP A 208 -5.76 23.40 1.31
N LYS A 209 -5.35 22.12 1.44
CA LYS A 209 -5.84 21.17 2.44
C LYS A 209 -7.36 21.19 2.58
N LYS A 210 -8.08 21.45 1.48
CA LYS A 210 -9.55 21.53 1.48
C LYS A 210 -10.10 20.17 1.92
N LYS A 211 -11.04 20.20 2.88
CA LYS A 211 -11.75 19.02 3.37
C LYS A 211 -13.04 18.86 2.57
N TYR A 212 -13.26 17.65 2.08
CA TYR A 212 -14.47 17.28 1.35
C TYR A 212 -15.24 16.27 2.20
N PRO A 213 -16.39 16.64 2.82
CA PRO A 213 -17.18 15.72 3.62
C PRO A 213 -17.77 14.62 2.73
N ILE A 214 -17.65 13.37 3.17
CA ILE A 214 -18.08 12.18 2.44
C ILE A 214 -19.36 11.61 3.06
N LEU A 215 -20.43 11.54 2.26
CA LEU A 215 -21.69 10.89 2.64
C LEU A 215 -21.68 9.40 2.33
N SER A 216 -21.12 9.05 1.18
CA SER A 216 -21.05 7.67 0.68
C SER A 216 -19.68 7.41 0.06
N ALA A 217 -19.18 6.21 0.28
CA ALA A 217 -17.94 5.72 -0.31
C ALA A 217 -18.20 4.36 -0.95
N PHE A 218 -17.87 4.24 -2.24
CA PHE A 218 -18.04 3.03 -3.03
C PHE A 218 -16.67 2.38 -3.19
N PHE A 219 -16.44 1.26 -2.51
CA PHE A 219 -15.18 0.52 -2.54
C PHE A 219 -15.15 -0.51 -3.68
N PRO A 220 -13.96 -0.82 -4.22
CA PRO A 220 -13.82 -1.93 -5.15
C PRO A 220 -14.08 -3.27 -4.46
N ASP A 221 -14.40 -4.29 -5.25
CA ASP A 221 -14.63 -5.65 -4.77
C ASP A 221 -13.41 -6.18 -4.00
N GLY A 222 -13.65 -7.04 -3.00
CA GLY A 222 -12.60 -7.64 -2.16
C GLY A 222 -12.12 -6.76 -1.00
N VAL A 223 -12.49 -5.47 -0.93
CA VAL A 223 -12.14 -4.64 0.23
C VAL A 223 -13.12 -4.86 1.37
N ASN A 224 -12.64 -5.44 2.48
CA ASN A 224 -13.39 -5.51 3.73
C ASN A 224 -13.52 -4.11 4.36
N THR A 225 -14.62 -3.42 4.08
CA THR A 225 -14.84 -2.02 4.50
C THR A 225 -14.83 -1.84 6.02
N THR A 226 -15.30 -2.83 6.80
CA THR A 226 -15.32 -2.75 8.26
C THR A 226 -13.89 -2.73 8.83
N ASP A 227 -13.01 -3.62 8.38
CA ASP A 227 -11.61 -3.61 8.80
C ASP A 227 -10.83 -2.42 8.22
N PHE A 228 -11.16 -2.04 6.98
CA PHE A 228 -10.51 -0.90 6.33
C PHE A 228 -10.77 0.41 7.06
N LEU A 229 -12.02 0.68 7.45
CA LEU A 229 -12.41 1.93 8.10
C LEU A 229 -12.07 1.97 9.60
N ASN A 230 -11.85 0.82 10.24
CA ASN A 230 -11.51 0.73 11.67
C ASN A 230 -10.00 0.93 11.89
N GLN A 231 -9.47 2.09 11.52
CA GLN A 231 -8.04 2.41 11.62
C GLN A 231 -7.79 3.78 12.26
N PRO A 232 -6.59 4.00 12.84
CA PRO A 232 -6.20 5.32 13.32
C PRO A 232 -6.21 6.35 12.18
N ASP A 233 -6.42 7.62 12.53
CA ASP A 233 -6.38 8.73 11.58
C ASP A 233 -5.05 8.77 10.81
N ASN A 234 -5.11 9.17 9.53
CA ASN A 234 -3.99 9.22 8.58
C ASN A 234 -3.44 7.87 8.08
N MET A 235 -4.08 6.75 8.41
CA MET A 235 -3.62 5.43 7.95
C MET A 235 -4.29 4.97 6.66
N LEU A 236 -5.13 5.79 6.03
CA LEU A 236 -5.88 5.42 4.83
C LEU A 236 -5.63 6.42 3.70
N VAL A 237 -5.29 5.89 2.53
CA VAL A 237 -5.21 6.64 1.28
C VAL A 237 -6.14 5.98 0.26
N LEU A 238 -6.90 6.79 -0.47
CA LEU A 238 -7.82 6.36 -1.51
C LEU A 238 -7.38 6.92 -2.85
N TYR A 239 -7.56 6.15 -3.91
CA TYR A 239 -7.46 6.61 -5.30
C TYR A 239 -8.84 6.46 -5.94
N GLY A 240 -9.44 7.57 -6.35
CA GLY A 240 -10.82 7.57 -6.81
C GLY A 240 -11.30 8.93 -7.33
N ALA A 241 -12.56 9.00 -7.73
CA ALA A 241 -13.23 10.21 -8.17
C ALA A 241 -14.20 10.73 -7.10
N LEU A 242 -14.20 12.05 -6.87
CA LEU A 242 -15.19 12.73 -6.04
C LEU A 242 -16.31 13.30 -6.91
N ASN A 243 -17.56 13.00 -6.53
CA ASN A 243 -18.74 13.61 -7.13
C ASN A 243 -19.49 14.38 -6.05
N GLU A 244 -19.97 15.57 -6.37
CA GLU A 244 -20.84 16.33 -5.47
C GLU A 244 -22.24 15.74 -5.49
N CYS A 245 -22.88 15.64 -4.33
CA CYS A 245 -24.23 15.07 -4.22
C CYS A 245 -25.28 16.11 -4.65
N ASP A 246 -26.12 15.77 -5.63
CA ASP A 246 -27.20 16.66 -6.12
C ASP A 246 -28.18 17.11 -5.02
N GLU A 247 -28.41 16.26 -4.00
CA GLU A 247 -29.36 16.52 -2.92
C GLU A 247 -28.78 17.40 -1.80
N PHE A 248 -27.45 17.46 -1.66
CA PHE A 248 -26.78 18.06 -0.51
C PHE A 248 -25.52 18.84 -0.93
N GLU A 249 -25.70 20.11 -1.29
CA GLU A 249 -24.59 21.01 -1.70
C GLU A 249 -23.43 20.98 -0.70
N GLY A 250 -22.20 20.91 -1.22
CA GLY A 250 -20.97 20.83 -0.43
C GLY A 250 -20.69 19.47 0.21
N ASN A 251 -21.53 18.46 -0.06
CA ASN A 251 -21.28 17.08 0.33
C ASN A 251 -20.92 16.23 -0.88
N TYR A 252 -20.11 15.20 -0.66
CA TYR A 252 -19.54 14.42 -1.74
C TYR A 252 -19.78 12.92 -1.53
N GLU A 253 -19.84 12.21 -2.64
CA GLU A 253 -19.62 10.78 -2.70
C GLU A 253 -18.26 10.50 -3.35
N ILE A 254 -17.63 9.39 -2.95
CA ILE A 254 -16.35 8.96 -3.53
C ILE A 254 -16.46 7.58 -4.15
N HIS A 255 -16.09 7.49 -5.44
CA HIS A 255 -15.94 6.21 -6.15
C HIS A 255 -14.48 5.79 -6.12
N ILE A 256 -14.18 4.81 -5.27
CA ILE A 256 -12.82 4.36 -4.97
C ILE A 256 -12.45 3.28 -5.98
N GLN A 257 -11.34 3.50 -6.69
CA GLN A 257 -10.75 2.51 -7.59
C GLN A 257 -9.67 1.68 -6.88
N ARG A 258 -8.91 2.30 -5.98
CA ARG A 258 -7.91 1.61 -5.15
C ARG A 258 -7.90 2.16 -3.74
N ALA A 259 -7.69 1.28 -2.79
CA ALA A 259 -7.61 1.61 -1.37
C ALA A 259 -6.23 1.21 -0.85
N TYR A 260 -5.64 2.02 0.01
CA TYR A 260 -4.32 1.81 0.57
C TYR A 260 -4.35 1.96 2.08
N LYS A 261 -3.71 1.02 2.77
CA LYS A 261 -3.64 0.96 4.24
C LYS A 261 -2.19 1.10 4.71
N GLY A 262 -1.98 2.01 5.66
CA GLY A 262 -0.68 2.32 6.23
C GLY A 262 -0.10 1.14 6.98
N LEU A 263 1.19 0.86 6.78
CA LEU A 263 1.89 -0.18 7.54
C LEU A 263 2.10 0.26 8.99
N PRO A 264 1.78 -0.58 9.99
CA PRO A 264 1.97 -0.21 11.39
C PRO A 264 3.45 0.08 11.67
N TYR A 265 3.75 1.23 12.28
CA TYR A 265 5.10 1.58 12.68
C TYR A 265 5.08 2.33 14.01
N VAL A 266 6.01 1.97 14.91
CA VAL A 266 6.07 2.50 16.28
C VAL A 266 6.86 3.82 16.38
N GLY A 267 7.26 4.41 15.25
CA GLY A 267 7.92 5.72 15.23
C GLY A 267 6.96 6.89 15.04
N ALA A 268 7.39 8.07 15.47
CA ALA A 268 6.65 9.31 15.22
C ALA A 268 6.56 9.58 13.71
N VAL A 269 5.33 9.64 13.19
CA VAL A 269 5.07 10.09 11.82
C VAL A 269 5.40 11.57 11.74
N LYS A 270 6.36 11.94 10.90
CA LYS A 270 6.69 13.35 10.67
C LYS A 270 5.54 14.00 9.89
N PRO A 271 4.89 15.05 10.41
CA PRO A 271 3.85 15.73 9.68
C PRO A 271 4.42 16.44 8.44
N GLY A 272 3.57 16.64 7.43
CA GLY A 272 3.91 17.44 6.25
C GLY A 272 4.76 16.72 5.19
N LEU A 273 5.00 15.41 5.33
CA LEU A 273 5.65 14.64 4.28
C LEU A 273 4.76 14.48 3.06
N GLU A 274 5.41 14.43 1.91
CA GLU A 274 4.77 14.29 0.62
C GLU A 274 4.58 12.82 0.28
N LEU A 275 3.47 12.51 -0.39
CA LEU A 275 3.12 11.15 -0.79
C LEU A 275 3.57 10.88 -2.22
N TYR A 276 4.22 9.73 -2.42
CA TYR A 276 4.76 9.29 -3.69
C TYR A 276 4.20 7.91 -4.06
N ALA A 277 3.85 7.73 -5.32
CA ALA A 277 3.74 6.42 -5.94
C ALA A 277 5.15 5.99 -6.34
N ILE A 278 5.58 4.82 -5.86
CA ILE A 278 6.89 4.28 -6.16
C ILE A 278 6.76 3.12 -7.15
N GLY A 279 7.76 2.94 -8.01
CA GLY A 279 7.82 1.82 -8.93
C GLY A 279 9.17 1.70 -9.62
N ASP A 280 9.33 0.65 -10.41
CA ASP A 280 10.45 0.50 -11.32
C ASP A 280 10.28 1.39 -12.57
N ASN A 281 11.32 2.13 -12.96
CA ASN A 281 11.30 2.95 -14.18
C ASN A 281 11.84 2.25 -15.43
N GLY A 282 12.21 0.97 -15.31
CA GLY A 282 12.74 0.15 -16.39
C GLY A 282 14.21 0.41 -16.72
N ILE A 283 14.87 1.37 -16.06
CA ILE A 283 16.29 1.65 -16.30
C ILE A 283 17.13 0.49 -15.75
N ARG A 284 17.98 -0.06 -16.62
CA ARG A 284 18.99 -1.08 -16.29
C ARG A 284 20.34 -0.60 -16.81
N CYS A 285 21.29 -0.31 -15.93
CA CYS A 285 22.64 0.05 -16.35
C CYS A 285 23.63 -1.07 -16.09
N ILE A 286 24.71 -1.05 -16.87
CA ILE A 286 25.78 -2.05 -16.83
C ILE A 286 26.59 -1.96 -15.52
N LYS A 287 26.70 -0.75 -14.96
CA LYS A 287 27.45 -0.47 -13.73
C LYS A 287 26.61 0.36 -12.77
N ALA A 288 26.50 -0.09 -11.53
CA ALA A 288 25.83 0.62 -10.44
C ALA A 288 26.59 1.89 -10.01
N PRO A 289 25.93 2.90 -9.39
CA PRO A 289 24.50 2.93 -9.04
C PRO A 289 23.58 3.20 -10.23
N CYS A 290 22.41 2.55 -10.25
CA CYS A 290 21.40 2.72 -11.27
C CYS A 290 20.15 3.35 -10.68
N PRO A 291 19.65 4.46 -11.25
CA PRO A 291 18.41 5.06 -10.80
C PRO A 291 17.23 4.28 -11.36
N SER A 292 17.05 3.01 -10.94
CA SER A 292 16.00 2.12 -11.44
C SER A 292 14.64 2.33 -10.76
N ILE A 293 14.56 3.24 -9.80
CA ILE A 293 13.33 3.52 -9.03
C ILE A 293 12.77 4.87 -9.48
N SER A 294 11.48 4.90 -9.82
CA SER A 294 10.70 6.13 -9.99
C SER A 294 9.99 6.47 -8.69
N ALA A 295 10.17 7.70 -8.19
CA ALA A 295 9.38 8.29 -7.14
C ALA A 295 8.50 9.39 -7.73
N ARG A 296 7.24 9.07 -8.02
CA ARG A 296 6.26 10.00 -8.61
C ARG A 296 5.39 10.60 -7.52
N LYS A 297 5.46 11.91 -7.33
CA LYS A 297 4.63 12.59 -6.36
C LYS A 297 3.16 12.54 -6.80
N VAL A 298 2.27 12.02 -5.95
CA VAL A 298 0.86 11.86 -6.34
C VAL A 298 0.16 13.20 -6.48
N ASN A 299 -0.84 13.28 -7.36
CA ASN A 299 -1.60 14.50 -7.71
C ASN A 299 -0.74 15.67 -8.23
N CYS A 300 0.48 15.38 -8.68
CA CYS A 300 1.42 16.37 -9.19
C CYS A 300 2.12 15.78 -10.43
N HIS A 301 2.63 16.65 -11.30
CA HIS A 301 3.45 16.23 -12.45
C HIS A 301 4.93 16.01 -12.09
N PHE A 302 5.28 15.99 -10.80
CA PHE A 302 6.65 15.81 -10.34
C PHE A 302 7.01 14.32 -10.24
N SER A 303 8.14 13.94 -10.82
CA SER A 303 8.75 12.63 -10.67
C SER A 303 10.26 12.78 -10.53
N ALA A 304 10.85 11.93 -9.69
CA ALA A 304 12.30 11.83 -9.53
C ALA A 304 12.73 10.37 -9.73
N ASN A 305 13.85 10.18 -10.43
CA ASN A 305 14.49 8.88 -10.46
C ASN A 305 15.49 8.80 -9.30
N VAL A 306 15.43 7.74 -8.52
CA VAL A 306 16.28 7.53 -7.34
C VAL A 306 17.09 6.24 -7.50
N ASN A 307 18.30 6.26 -6.96
CA ASN A 307 19.27 5.15 -7.02
C ASN A 307 18.97 4.06 -5.99
N ASP A 308 18.38 4.45 -4.88
CA ASP A 308 18.14 3.58 -3.74
C ASP A 308 17.00 4.15 -2.88
N TYR A 309 16.59 3.39 -1.87
CA TYR A 309 15.67 3.85 -0.84
C TYR A 309 16.04 3.29 0.52
N THR A 310 15.57 3.97 1.56
CA THR A 310 15.65 3.48 2.93
C THR A 310 14.24 3.43 3.52
N GLU A 311 13.99 2.46 4.38
CA GLU A 311 12.70 2.28 5.05
C GLU A 311 12.91 1.83 6.51
N PRO A 312 11.95 2.11 7.40
CA PRO A 312 12.14 1.86 8.83
C PRO A 312 11.69 0.46 9.29
N TYR A 313 10.90 -0.26 8.49
CA TYR A 313 10.25 -1.51 8.87
C TYR A 313 11.23 -2.67 9.00
N SER A 314 12.19 -2.85 8.08
CA SER A 314 13.18 -3.96 8.18
C SER A 314 14.05 -3.88 9.44
N LYS A 315 14.15 -2.69 10.06
CA LYS A 315 14.89 -2.50 11.31
C LYS A 315 13.96 -2.48 12.53
N GLY A 316 12.73 -1.97 12.38
CA GLY A 316 11.79 -1.76 13.46
C GLY A 316 10.85 -2.93 13.74
N VAL A 317 10.67 -3.85 12.78
CA VAL A 317 9.75 -4.98 12.89
C VAL A 317 10.55 -6.28 12.74
N PRO A 318 10.75 -7.04 13.83
CA PRO A 318 11.38 -8.35 13.76
C PRO A 318 10.66 -9.26 12.77
N PHE A 319 11.41 -10.03 11.97
CA PHE A 319 10.85 -10.95 10.96
C PHE A 319 9.96 -10.28 9.90
N PHE A 320 10.15 -8.99 9.64
CA PHE A 320 9.45 -8.30 8.57
C PHE A 320 9.76 -8.91 7.19
N ASP A 321 8.73 -9.12 6.37
CA ASP A 321 8.88 -9.67 5.01
C ASP A 321 9.46 -8.63 4.05
N LYS A 322 10.78 -8.47 4.07
CA LYS A 322 11.46 -7.54 3.17
C LYS A 322 11.29 -7.93 1.70
N SER A 323 11.12 -9.21 1.38
CA SER A 323 10.93 -9.67 0.00
C SER A 323 9.60 -9.18 -0.56
N TRP A 324 8.51 -9.41 0.19
CA TRP A 324 7.18 -8.87 -0.13
C TRP A 324 7.19 -7.35 -0.23
N TYR A 325 7.74 -6.67 0.77
CA TYR A 325 7.81 -5.21 0.78
C TYR A 325 8.54 -4.67 -0.46
N ASN A 326 9.70 -5.25 -0.82
CA ASN A 326 10.45 -4.86 -2.00
C ASN A 326 9.64 -5.11 -3.28
N GLY A 327 8.99 -6.27 -3.42
CA GLY A 327 8.19 -6.55 -4.60
C GLY A 327 7.01 -5.59 -4.77
N ARG A 328 6.35 -5.19 -3.67
CA ARG A 328 5.33 -4.13 -3.69
C ARG A 328 5.91 -2.76 -4.03
N PHE A 329 7.14 -2.47 -3.60
CA PHE A 329 7.85 -1.24 -3.92
C PHE A 329 8.18 -1.10 -5.42
N PHE A 330 8.44 -2.21 -6.12
CA PHE A 330 8.73 -2.22 -7.56
C PHE A 330 7.51 -2.47 -8.44
N THR A 331 6.40 -2.97 -7.87
CA THR A 331 5.14 -3.13 -8.59
C THR A 331 4.42 -1.79 -8.66
N GLN A 332 4.17 -1.30 -9.88
CA GLN A 332 3.56 -0.01 -10.10
C GLN A 332 2.24 0.13 -9.33
N ASP A 333 2.13 1.21 -8.54
CA ASP A 333 0.97 1.58 -7.75
C ASP A 333 0.53 0.57 -6.67
N ALA A 334 1.31 -0.50 -6.39
CA ALA A 334 0.99 -1.45 -5.32
C ALA A 334 1.37 -0.93 -3.92
N LEU A 335 2.28 0.05 -3.88
CA LEU A 335 2.72 0.71 -2.65
C LEU A 335 2.84 2.22 -2.88
N LEU A 336 2.31 2.98 -1.93
CA LEU A 336 2.57 4.42 -1.81
C LEU A 336 3.50 4.64 -0.62
N ALA A 337 4.29 5.69 -0.67
CA ALA A 337 5.21 6.03 0.41
C ALA A 337 5.24 7.53 0.67
N GLN A 338 5.14 7.91 1.95
CA GLN A 338 5.50 9.23 2.42
C GLN A 338 7.00 9.28 2.66
N GLY A 339 7.66 10.30 2.15
CA GLY A 339 9.11 10.40 2.28
C GLY A 339 9.71 11.64 1.66
N THR A 340 11.04 11.64 1.59
CA THR A 340 11.81 12.70 0.92
C THR A 340 12.92 12.11 0.06
N VAL A 341 13.20 12.74 -1.07
CA VAL A 341 14.35 12.40 -1.92
C VAL A 341 15.55 13.25 -1.47
N VAL A 342 16.62 12.61 -1.00
CA VAL A 342 17.86 13.28 -0.58
C VAL A 342 19.04 12.59 -1.25
N ASN A 343 19.85 13.33 -2.01
CA ASN A 343 21.04 12.82 -2.71
C ASN A 343 20.76 11.57 -3.58
N GLY A 344 19.60 11.53 -4.23
CA GLY A 344 19.18 10.40 -5.07
C GLY A 344 18.78 9.14 -4.29
N VAL A 345 18.57 9.24 -2.97
CA VAL A 345 18.02 8.17 -2.13
C VAL A 345 16.64 8.60 -1.63
N PHE A 346 15.63 7.73 -1.78
CA PHE A 346 14.30 7.98 -1.25
C PHE A 346 14.19 7.49 0.19
N ASN A 347 14.00 8.41 1.13
CA ASN A 347 13.88 8.11 2.55
C ASN A 347 12.41 7.93 2.89
N VAL A 348 11.97 6.68 2.98
CA VAL A 348 10.61 6.32 3.36
C VAL A 348 10.43 6.58 4.85
N ALA A 349 9.42 7.36 5.20
CA ALA A 349 8.98 7.53 6.57
C ALA A 349 7.78 6.64 6.90
N HIS A 350 6.87 6.47 5.93
CA HIS A 350 5.67 5.67 6.08
C HIS A 350 5.24 5.09 4.73
N SER A 351 4.75 3.87 4.72
CA SER A 351 4.31 3.16 3.52
C SER A 351 2.85 2.75 3.65
N PHE A 352 2.14 2.77 2.52
CA PHE A 352 0.75 2.39 2.41
C PHE A 352 0.64 1.30 1.35
N VAL A 353 0.15 0.13 1.74
CA VAL A 353 0.00 -1.03 0.87
C VAL A 353 -1.41 -1.04 0.29
N MET A 354 -1.52 -1.29 -1.01
CA MET A 354 -2.80 -1.46 -1.69
C MET A 354 -3.56 -2.67 -1.10
N VAL A 355 -4.87 -2.53 -0.88
CA VAL A 355 -5.75 -3.61 -0.43
C VAL A 355 -6.86 -3.87 -1.46
N PRO A 356 -7.30 -5.13 -1.65
CA PRO A 356 -6.83 -6.35 -0.97
C PRO A 356 -5.36 -6.72 -1.33
N ASP A 357 -4.70 -7.41 -0.41
CA ASP A 357 -3.36 -7.97 -0.58
C ASP A 357 -3.39 -9.45 -0.16
N PRO A 358 -3.09 -10.38 -1.09
CA PRO A 358 -2.52 -10.15 -2.41
C PRO A 358 -3.51 -9.60 -3.45
N TYR A 359 -2.98 -8.95 -4.48
CA TYR A 359 -3.82 -8.39 -5.56
C TYR A 359 -4.38 -9.47 -6.48
N ASN A 360 -3.57 -10.50 -6.75
CA ASN A 360 -4.01 -11.70 -7.47
C ASN A 360 -4.15 -12.83 -6.46
N ASP A 361 -5.19 -13.64 -6.65
CA ASP A 361 -5.36 -14.89 -5.93
C ASP A 361 -4.10 -15.75 -6.08
N CYS A 362 -3.72 -16.42 -4.99
CA CYS A 362 -2.66 -17.42 -5.05
C CYS A 362 -3.19 -18.64 -5.81
N ASN A 363 -2.40 -19.16 -6.75
CA ASN A 363 -2.69 -20.45 -7.36
C ASN A 363 -2.72 -21.52 -6.27
N ASP A 364 -3.58 -22.52 -6.44
CA ASP A 364 -3.63 -23.67 -5.54
C ASP A 364 -2.21 -24.26 -5.36
N CYS A 365 -1.74 -24.25 -4.12
CA CYS A 365 -0.43 -24.76 -3.77
C CYS A 365 -0.38 -26.27 -3.99
N GLU A 366 0.37 -26.72 -5.01
CA GLU A 366 0.64 -28.15 -5.21
C GLU A 366 1.40 -28.70 -4.00
N VAL A 367 0.74 -29.53 -3.19
CA VAL A 367 1.37 -30.19 -2.05
C VAL A 367 2.25 -31.33 -2.57
N PRO A 368 3.59 -31.24 -2.43
CA PRO A 368 4.47 -32.29 -2.93
C PRO A 368 4.28 -33.57 -2.11
N VAL A 369 4.18 -34.70 -2.79
CA VAL A 369 4.14 -36.01 -2.13
C VAL A 369 5.56 -36.36 -1.68
N CYS A 370 5.80 -36.31 -0.37
CA CYS A 370 7.12 -36.56 0.21
C CYS A 370 7.30 -38.01 0.66
N GLY A 371 8.50 -38.55 0.43
CA GLY A 371 8.89 -39.90 0.85
C GLY A 371 9.10 -40.02 2.36
N GLN A 372 9.40 -41.23 2.82
CA GLN A 372 9.67 -41.49 4.24
C GLN A 372 10.79 -40.57 4.79
N ASN A 373 10.59 -40.04 5.99
CA ASN A 373 11.47 -39.10 6.69
C ASN A 373 11.72 -37.78 5.95
N THR A 374 10.88 -37.41 4.98
CA THR A 374 10.91 -36.10 4.35
C THR A 374 9.59 -35.37 4.55
N THR A 375 9.62 -34.04 4.53
CA THR A 375 8.43 -33.18 4.62
C THR A 375 8.42 -32.18 3.48
N ALA A 376 7.21 -31.79 3.08
CA ALA A 376 7.00 -30.69 2.14
C ALA A 376 7.56 -29.41 2.73
N VAL A 377 8.21 -28.62 1.89
CA VAL A 377 8.73 -27.30 2.23
C VAL A 377 8.29 -26.30 1.18
N TYR A 378 8.18 -25.05 1.62
CA TYR A 378 7.66 -23.97 0.81
C TYR A 378 8.60 -22.77 0.85
N THR A 379 8.56 -22.01 -0.22
CA THR A 379 9.05 -20.64 -0.28
C THR A 379 7.86 -19.70 -0.42
N ARG A 380 8.06 -18.43 -0.08
CA ARG A 380 7.03 -17.41 -0.21
C ARG A 380 7.49 -16.37 -1.22
N ASP A 381 6.66 -16.04 -2.19
CA ASP A 381 6.98 -15.02 -3.18
C ASP A 381 6.63 -13.61 -2.69
N PHE A 382 6.88 -12.62 -3.55
CA PHE A 382 6.58 -11.22 -3.25
C PHE A 382 5.07 -10.89 -3.27
N ASN A 383 4.23 -11.80 -3.77
CA ASN A 383 2.77 -11.71 -3.67
C ASN A 383 2.25 -12.48 -2.44
N ARG A 384 3.15 -12.83 -1.50
CA ARG A 384 2.84 -13.60 -0.28
C ARG A 384 2.32 -15.01 -0.53
N CYS A 385 2.31 -15.48 -1.77
CA CYS A 385 1.86 -16.82 -2.12
C CYS A 385 2.94 -17.85 -1.77
N LEU A 386 2.51 -19.00 -1.25
CA LEU A 386 3.40 -20.12 -1.00
C LEU A 386 3.65 -20.88 -2.31
N HIS A 387 4.90 -21.27 -2.51
CA HIS A 387 5.33 -22.08 -3.64
C HIS A 387 6.04 -23.31 -3.09
N SER A 388 5.66 -24.48 -3.60
CA SER A 388 6.34 -25.73 -3.27
C SER A 388 7.82 -25.65 -3.61
N ASP A 389 8.67 -25.91 -2.62
CA ASP A 389 10.13 -26.04 -2.74
C ASP A 389 10.56 -27.52 -2.61
N GLY A 390 9.62 -28.41 -2.95
CA GLY A 390 9.77 -29.86 -2.91
C GLY A 390 9.78 -30.42 -1.49
N CYS A 391 10.60 -31.45 -1.29
CA CYS A 391 10.73 -32.14 -0.01
C CYS A 391 12.13 -31.92 0.59
N THR A 392 12.22 -31.93 1.91
CA THR A 392 13.48 -31.94 2.65
C THR A 392 13.45 -33.00 3.76
N GLN A 393 14.61 -33.50 4.18
CA GLN A 393 14.72 -34.46 5.29
C GLN A 393 14.20 -33.82 6.57
N VAL A 394 13.39 -34.50 7.37
CA VAL A 394 12.96 -33.95 8.67
C VAL A 394 14.14 -33.93 9.63
N GLY A 395 14.34 -32.83 10.36
CA GLY A 395 15.45 -32.68 11.29
C GLY A 395 15.11 -31.85 12.52
N ALA A 396 16.12 -31.59 13.36
CA ALA A 396 15.94 -30.81 14.58
C ALA A 396 15.77 -29.32 14.26
N CYS A 397 14.71 -28.70 14.80
CA CYS A 397 14.41 -27.29 14.63
C CYS A 397 14.61 -26.52 15.93
N ALA A 398 14.90 -25.22 15.81
CA ALA A 398 14.90 -24.33 16.95
C ALA A 398 13.48 -24.28 17.55
N LEU A 399 13.37 -24.49 18.86
CA LEU A 399 12.08 -24.47 19.57
C LEU A 399 11.59 -23.06 19.92
N PHE A 400 12.32 -22.03 19.50
CA PHE A 400 11.94 -20.65 19.75
C PHE A 400 10.92 -20.18 18.72
N ILE A 401 9.75 -19.74 19.21
CA ILE A 401 8.71 -19.10 18.42
C ILE A 401 8.84 -17.59 18.64
N PRO A 402 9.14 -16.80 17.59
CA PRO A 402 9.28 -15.36 17.74
C PRO A 402 7.93 -14.67 17.99
N THR A 403 7.99 -13.42 18.42
CA THR A 403 6.82 -12.54 18.53
C THR A 403 6.93 -11.39 17.54
N CYS A 404 5.78 -10.93 17.05
CA CYS A 404 5.70 -9.77 16.15
C CYS A 404 5.45 -8.48 16.93
N ALA A 405 5.80 -7.35 16.31
CA ALA A 405 5.46 -6.02 16.82
C ALA A 405 3.93 -5.79 16.78
N PRO A 406 3.39 -4.84 17.58
CA PRO A 406 1.97 -4.48 17.52
C PRO A 406 1.54 -4.08 16.10
N GLY A 407 0.37 -4.56 15.68
CA GLY A 407 -0.13 -4.35 14.31
C GLY A 407 0.27 -5.46 13.32
N TYR A 408 1.08 -6.43 13.75
CA TYR A 408 1.51 -7.57 12.94
C TYR A 408 1.08 -8.91 13.55
N LYS A 409 0.83 -9.90 12.69
CA LYS A 409 0.60 -11.31 13.05
C LYS A 409 1.78 -12.16 12.61
N LEU A 410 2.05 -13.20 13.40
CA LEU A 410 3.07 -14.19 13.09
C LEU A 410 2.50 -15.23 12.13
N VAL A 411 3.13 -15.37 10.97
CA VAL A 411 2.84 -16.39 9.96
C VAL A 411 4.00 -17.37 9.92
N SER A 412 3.69 -18.65 9.68
CA SER A 412 4.70 -19.69 9.60
C SER A 412 4.37 -20.75 8.56
N PHE A 413 5.40 -21.27 7.91
CA PHE A 413 5.30 -22.39 6.98
C PHE A 413 6.57 -23.25 7.05
N PRO A 414 6.52 -24.56 6.75
CA PRO A 414 7.70 -25.40 6.68
C PRO A 414 8.64 -24.91 5.58
N SER A 415 9.90 -24.65 5.92
CA SER A 415 10.92 -24.22 4.97
C SER A 415 12.18 -25.07 5.08
N ARG A 416 13.10 -24.89 4.12
CA ARG A 416 14.44 -25.45 4.25
C ARG A 416 15.27 -24.69 5.30
N PRO A 417 16.28 -25.34 5.89
CA PRO A 417 16.50 -26.80 5.90
C PRO A 417 15.58 -27.50 6.91
N PHE A 418 15.46 -28.82 6.78
CA PHE A 418 14.86 -29.71 7.77
C PHE A 418 13.34 -29.65 7.99
N GLY A 419 12.62 -28.83 7.21
CA GLY A 419 11.20 -28.61 7.39
C GLY A 419 10.89 -27.71 8.57
N CYS A 420 11.90 -26.98 9.05
CA CYS A 420 11.72 -26.04 10.14
C CYS A 420 10.84 -24.87 9.71
N SER A 421 10.06 -24.34 10.65
CA SER A 421 9.21 -23.19 10.39
C SER A 421 10.05 -21.97 10.00
N ALA A 422 9.80 -21.43 8.81
CA ALA A 422 10.06 -20.02 8.55
C ALA A 422 9.03 -19.18 9.30
N TRP A 423 9.46 -18.06 9.85
CA TRP A 423 8.62 -17.13 10.62
C TRP A 423 8.64 -15.78 9.95
N ILE A 424 7.46 -15.21 9.70
CA ILE A 424 7.28 -13.91 9.07
C ILE A 424 6.24 -13.10 9.85
N CYS A 425 6.47 -11.81 10.03
CA CYS A 425 5.52 -10.89 10.62
C CYS A 425 4.78 -10.10 9.53
N ASP A 426 3.53 -10.51 9.27
CA ASP A 426 2.64 -9.86 8.30
C ASP A 426 1.79 -8.78 9.00
N PRO A 427 1.42 -7.68 8.33
CA PRO A 427 0.44 -6.75 8.89
C PRO A 427 -0.88 -7.46 9.22
N LEU A 428 -1.55 -7.06 10.30
CA LEU A 428 -2.82 -7.70 10.70
C LEU A 428 -3.93 -7.54 9.65
N PHE A 429 -3.87 -6.48 8.86
CA PHE A 429 -4.91 -6.13 7.90
C PHE A 429 -4.79 -6.83 6.56
N VAL A 430 -3.64 -7.45 6.26
CA VAL A 430 -3.52 -8.23 5.04
C VAL A 430 -4.12 -9.61 5.27
N GLU A 431 -4.82 -10.13 4.27
CA GLU A 431 -5.49 -11.42 4.39
C GLU A 431 -4.47 -12.55 4.60
N ASP A 432 -4.92 -13.64 5.22
CA ASP A 432 -4.08 -14.82 5.32
C ASP A 432 -3.95 -15.47 3.93
N THR A 433 -2.70 -15.67 3.51
CA THR A 433 -2.35 -16.34 2.25
C THR A 433 -1.84 -17.73 2.58
N PHE A 434 -2.44 -18.77 2.01
CA PHE A 434 -1.94 -20.14 2.11
C PHE A 434 -1.96 -20.85 0.76
#